data_AF-H0T2A7-F1
#
_entry.id   AF-H0T2A7-F1
#
_cell.length_a   1.000
_cell.length_b   1.000
_cell.length_c   1.000
_cell.angle_alpha   90.00
_cell.angle_beta   90.00
_cell.angle_gamma   90.00
#
_symmetry.space_group_name_H-M   'P 1'
#
loop_
_entity.id
_entity.type
_entity.pdbx_description
1 polymer ?
#
loop_
_entity_poly.entity_id
_entity_poly.type
_entity_poly.pdbx_seq_one_letter_code
_entity_poly.pdbx_strand_id
1 'polypeptide(L)'
;MTALRPGTLIAAPWVEFDDLDASSPIWVVPAERMKLRLQYKDDQSRDHLVPLSTQARDVLRALRPLTGRTPYLFPNQRHAHRPASENAIGYLLNRAGYHHRHVPHGWRATFSTVMNERYKHDRHIIDLMLAHVPKNAVEGAYNRAEHLDRRVELAQAWADLLMVDQMPIKDILSLRRSPKPGREMAAVI
;
A
#
# COMPACT_ATOMS: atom_id res chain seq x y z
N MET A 1 0.06 5.08 -3.14
CA MET A 1 0.38 4.31 -4.36
C MET A 1 -0.53 3.10 -4.57
N THR A 2 -0.69 2.16 -3.63
CA THR A 2 -1.50 0.93 -3.87
C THR A 2 -2.99 1.03 -3.51
N ALA A 3 -3.42 2.08 -2.80
CA ALA A 3 -4.79 2.26 -2.30
C ALA A 3 -5.34 1.10 -1.45
N LEU A 4 -4.48 0.23 -0.92
CA LEU A 4 -4.88 -0.87 -0.05
C LEU A 4 -5.34 -0.40 1.33
N ARG A 5 -6.05 -1.29 2.04
CA ARG A 5 -6.36 -1.08 3.46
C ARG A 5 -5.05 -1.06 4.27
N PRO A 6 -4.92 -0.16 5.26
CA PRO A 6 -3.72 -0.09 6.10
C PRO A 6 -3.36 -1.43 6.74
N GLY A 7 -4.33 -2.16 7.29
CA GLY A 7 -4.11 -3.51 7.85
C GLY A 7 -3.58 -4.53 6.83
N THR A 8 -4.10 -4.54 5.60
CA THR A 8 -3.61 -5.41 4.52
C THR A 8 -2.17 -5.05 4.12
N LEU A 9 -1.86 -3.76 4.02
CA LEU A 9 -0.53 -3.28 3.66
C LEU A 9 0.52 -3.57 4.76
N ILE A 10 0.20 -3.26 6.02
CA ILE A 10 1.16 -3.39 7.12
C ILE A 10 1.52 -4.85 7.39
N ALA A 11 0.58 -5.76 7.13
CA ALA A 11 0.77 -7.19 7.33
C ALA A 11 1.43 -7.89 6.14
N ALA A 12 1.81 -7.19 5.07
CA ALA A 12 2.31 -7.80 3.83
C ALA A 12 3.63 -8.57 4.07
N PRO A 13 3.69 -9.88 3.77
CA PRO A 13 4.91 -10.66 3.80
C PRO A 13 5.72 -10.50 2.51
N TRP A 14 7.03 -10.69 2.60
CA TRP A 14 7.92 -10.60 1.44
C TRP A 14 7.67 -11.67 0.39
N VAL A 15 7.14 -12.85 0.79
CA VAL A 15 6.80 -13.95 -0.13
C VAL A 15 5.70 -13.58 -1.14
N GLU A 16 4.92 -12.51 -0.88
CA GLU A 16 3.94 -12.01 -1.85
C GLU A 16 4.58 -11.13 -2.95
N PHE A 17 5.91 -10.95 -2.96
CA PHE A 17 6.64 -10.04 -3.85
C PHE A 17 7.86 -10.70 -4.50
N ASP A 18 7.69 -11.89 -5.06
CA ASP A 18 8.78 -12.62 -5.72
C ASP A 18 9.04 -12.13 -7.16
N ASP A 19 8.06 -11.50 -7.82
CA ASP A 19 8.17 -11.05 -9.22
C ASP A 19 8.10 -9.51 -9.35
N LEU A 20 8.94 -8.79 -8.60
CA LEU A 20 9.00 -7.32 -8.65
C LEU A 20 9.62 -6.76 -9.95
N ASP A 21 10.33 -7.61 -10.70
CA ASP A 21 11.11 -7.21 -11.87
C ASP A 21 10.40 -7.48 -13.21
N ALA A 22 9.22 -8.11 -13.19
CA ALA A 22 8.32 -8.16 -14.33
C ALA A 22 8.04 -6.77 -14.95
N SER A 23 7.63 -6.78 -16.22
CA SER A 23 7.26 -5.57 -16.97
C SER A 23 6.04 -4.86 -16.36
N SER A 24 5.07 -5.62 -15.85
CA SER A 24 3.87 -5.13 -15.16
C SER A 24 3.60 -5.98 -13.93
N PRO A 25 4.35 -5.77 -12.83
CA PRO A 25 4.27 -6.64 -11.67
C PRO A 25 2.95 -6.44 -10.94
N ILE A 26 2.28 -7.56 -10.68
CA ILE A 26 1.02 -7.61 -9.94
C ILE A 26 1.31 -8.22 -8.57
N TRP A 27 1.04 -7.47 -7.51
CA TRP A 27 1.00 -8.03 -6.17
C TRP A 27 -0.35 -8.73 -5.97
N VAL A 28 -0.30 -10.05 -5.79
CA VAL A 28 -1.48 -10.86 -5.44
C VAL A 28 -1.62 -10.86 -3.93
N VAL A 29 -2.69 -10.25 -3.41
CA VAL A 29 -3.05 -10.35 -1.99
C VAL A 29 -4.03 -11.52 -1.81
N PRO A 30 -3.64 -12.59 -1.10
CA PRO A 30 -4.50 -13.74 -0.86
C PRO A 30 -5.85 -13.39 -0.23
N ALA A 31 -6.91 -14.09 -0.64
CA ALA A 31 -8.27 -13.93 -0.11
C ALA A 31 -8.32 -14.07 1.43
N GLU A 32 -7.53 -14.97 2.01
CA GLU A 32 -7.40 -15.18 3.45
C GLU A 32 -6.97 -13.94 4.24
N ARG A 33 -6.23 -13.03 3.62
CA ARG A 33 -5.80 -11.75 4.21
C ARG A 33 -6.79 -10.62 3.97
N MET A 34 -7.80 -10.84 3.13
CA MET A 34 -8.81 -9.84 2.79
C MET A 34 -9.94 -9.85 3.83
N LYS A 35 -9.94 -8.84 4.71
CA LYS A 35 -10.89 -8.70 5.85
C LYS A 35 -12.39 -8.89 5.53
N LEU A 36 -12.86 -8.52 4.33
CA LEU A 36 -14.27 -8.69 3.93
C LEU A 36 -14.58 -10.06 3.29
N ARG A 37 -13.56 -10.89 3.11
CA ARG A 37 -13.64 -12.17 2.42
C ARG A 37 -13.19 -13.31 3.30
N LEU A 38 -13.16 -13.13 4.63
CA LEU A 38 -12.80 -14.22 5.56
C LEU A 38 -13.73 -15.44 5.42
N GLN A 39 -15.00 -15.23 5.03
CA GLN A 39 -15.94 -16.30 4.69
C GLN A 39 -15.60 -17.04 3.38
N TYR A 40 -14.72 -16.48 2.56
CA TYR A 40 -14.20 -16.99 1.30
C TYR A 40 -12.67 -17.11 1.35
N LYS A 41 -12.08 -17.25 2.55
CA LYS A 41 -10.62 -17.22 2.75
C LYS A 41 -9.90 -18.30 1.93
N ASP A 42 -10.57 -19.41 1.67
CA ASP A 42 -10.05 -20.57 0.94
C ASP A 42 -10.36 -20.51 -0.57
N ASP A 43 -11.05 -19.46 -1.03
CA ASP A 43 -11.41 -19.24 -2.44
C ASP A 43 -10.39 -18.31 -3.12
N GLN A 44 -9.37 -18.90 -3.74
CA GLN A 44 -8.31 -18.17 -4.45
C GLN A 44 -8.83 -17.33 -5.63
N SER A 45 -10.01 -17.64 -6.18
CA SER A 45 -10.65 -16.79 -7.21
C SER A 45 -11.02 -15.39 -6.66
N ARG A 46 -10.93 -15.23 -5.35
CA ARG A 46 -11.16 -13.99 -4.61
C ARG A 46 -9.87 -13.35 -4.12
N ASP A 47 -8.73 -13.71 -4.68
CA ASP A 47 -7.51 -12.95 -4.47
C ASP A 47 -7.67 -11.52 -4.98
N HIS A 48 -6.95 -10.59 -4.35
CA HIS A 48 -6.97 -9.19 -4.74
C HIS A 48 -5.67 -8.85 -5.45
N LEU A 49 -5.77 -8.72 -6.77
CA LEU A 49 -4.67 -8.32 -7.64
C LEU A 49 -4.39 -6.84 -7.47
N VAL A 50 -3.14 -6.43 -7.30
CA VAL A 50 -2.74 -5.03 -7.10
C VAL A 50 -1.61 -4.69 -8.05
N PRO A 51 -1.88 -3.99 -9.15
CA PRO A 51 -0.81 -3.49 -10.01
C PRO A 51 0.15 -2.58 -9.24
N LEU A 52 1.45 -2.86 -9.35
CA LEU A 52 2.48 -2.05 -8.71
C LEU A 52 3.03 -1.04 -9.72
N SER A 53 2.82 0.24 -9.43
CA SER A 53 3.44 1.34 -10.19
C SER A 53 4.96 1.33 -10.05
N THR A 54 5.65 2.03 -10.95
CA THR A 54 7.12 2.20 -10.89
C THR A 54 7.58 2.69 -9.51
N GLN A 55 6.91 3.70 -8.96
CA GLN A 55 7.25 4.28 -7.66
C GLN A 55 7.00 3.30 -6.50
N ALA A 56 5.96 2.46 -6.59
CA ALA A 56 5.71 1.43 -5.58
C ALA A 56 6.83 0.37 -5.59
N ARG A 57 7.29 -0.03 -6.79
CA ARG A 57 8.41 -0.96 -6.96
C ARG A 57 9.70 -0.36 -6.40
N ASP A 58 9.97 0.91 -6.65
CA ASP A 58 11.18 1.57 -6.15
C ASP A 58 11.18 1.62 -4.61
N VAL A 59 10.02 1.87 -3.99
CA VAL A 59 9.88 1.79 -2.52
C VAL A 59 10.15 0.37 -2.02
N LEU A 60 9.60 -0.66 -2.68
CA LEU A 60 9.81 -2.05 -2.30
C LEU A 60 11.29 -2.46 -2.45
N ARG A 61 11.93 -2.09 -3.55
CA ARG A 61 13.37 -2.33 -3.79
C ARG A 61 14.24 -1.67 -2.72
N ALA A 62 13.93 -0.43 -2.35
CA ALA A 62 14.63 0.26 -1.29
C ALA A 62 14.37 -0.32 0.11
N LEU A 63 13.18 -0.89 0.34
CA LEU A 63 12.81 -1.50 1.60
C LEU A 63 13.43 -2.89 1.77
N ARG A 64 13.65 -3.65 0.70
CA ARG A 64 14.16 -5.04 0.74
C ARG A 64 15.49 -5.19 1.48
N PRO A 65 16.53 -4.34 1.29
CA PRO A 65 17.76 -4.40 2.08
C PRO A 65 17.54 -4.14 3.58
N LEU A 66 16.49 -3.41 3.96
CA LEU A 66 16.22 -3.02 5.34
C LEU A 66 15.45 -4.10 6.12
N THR A 67 14.47 -4.75 5.49
CA THR A 67 13.55 -5.67 6.18
C THR A 67 13.46 -7.05 5.54
N GLY A 68 14.12 -7.31 4.41
CA GLY A 68 14.04 -8.55 3.64
C GLY A 68 14.59 -9.79 4.35
N ARG A 69 15.28 -9.64 5.49
CA ARG A 69 15.67 -10.74 6.38
C ARG A 69 14.54 -11.19 7.33
N THR A 70 13.43 -10.48 7.33
CA THR A 70 12.23 -10.80 8.13
C THR A 70 11.11 -11.27 7.21
N PRO A 71 10.07 -11.95 7.73
CA PRO A 71 8.97 -12.38 6.88
C PRO A 71 8.14 -11.22 6.31
N TYR A 72 8.16 -10.03 6.93
CA TYR A 72 7.25 -8.92 6.62
C TYR A 72 7.95 -7.70 6.03
N LEU A 73 7.24 -6.97 5.17
CA LEU A 73 7.67 -5.66 4.66
C LEU A 73 7.89 -4.69 5.83
N PHE A 74 6.94 -4.69 6.77
CA PHE A 74 6.95 -3.86 7.97
C PHE A 74 6.97 -4.74 9.21
N PRO A 75 8.14 -5.22 9.67
CA PRO A 75 8.24 -6.08 10.84
C PRO A 75 7.95 -5.31 12.13
N ASN A 76 7.41 -6.02 13.12
CA ASN A 76 7.24 -5.48 14.46
C ASN A 76 8.63 -5.21 15.10
N GLN A 77 8.75 -4.08 15.81
CA GLN A 77 10.00 -3.67 16.44
C GLN A 77 10.51 -4.64 17.52
N ARG A 78 9.61 -5.28 18.27
CA ARG A 78 9.97 -6.23 19.35
C ARG A 78 10.04 -7.67 18.85
N HIS A 79 9.19 -8.02 17.89
CA HIS A 79 9.04 -9.40 17.40
C HIS A 79 9.07 -9.43 15.87
N ALA A 80 10.25 -9.43 15.26
CA ALA A 80 10.41 -9.30 13.81
C ALA A 80 9.70 -10.39 12.97
N HIS A 81 9.34 -11.53 13.58
CA HIS A 81 8.51 -12.58 12.97
C HIS A 81 7.00 -12.26 12.93
N ARG A 82 6.60 -11.06 13.37
CA ARG A 82 5.21 -10.55 13.33
C ARG A 82 5.18 -9.24 12.57
N PRO A 83 4.05 -8.87 11.93
CA PRO A 83 3.93 -7.57 11.30
C PRO A 83 3.83 -6.45 12.36
N ALA A 84 4.17 -5.24 11.95
CA ALA A 84 3.91 -4.04 12.73
C ALA A 84 2.40 -3.85 12.95
N SER A 85 2.03 -3.14 14.02
CA SER A 85 0.62 -2.85 14.28
C SER A 85 0.07 -1.86 13.26
N GLU A 86 -1.21 -1.98 12.92
CA GLU A 86 -1.89 -1.03 12.03
C GLU A 86 -1.80 0.42 12.56
N ASN A 87 -1.81 0.59 13.89
CA ASN A 87 -1.65 1.89 14.55
C ASN A 87 -0.31 2.57 14.24
N ALA A 88 0.73 1.83 13.84
CA ALA A 88 2.04 2.39 13.51
C ALA A 88 1.96 3.44 12.40
N ILE A 89 1.09 3.25 11.40
CA ILE A 89 0.89 4.22 10.31
C ILE A 89 0.20 5.48 10.86
N GLY A 90 -0.78 5.33 11.73
CA GLY A 90 -1.44 6.46 12.40
C GLY A 90 -0.46 7.30 13.22
N TYR A 91 0.38 6.64 14.03
CA TYR A 91 1.43 7.34 14.79
C TYR A 91 2.48 8.00 13.90
N LEU A 92 2.82 7.40 12.75
CA LEU A 92 3.69 8.02 11.76
C LEU A 92 3.07 9.32 11.21
N LEU A 93 1.81 9.28 10.77
CA LEU A 93 1.11 10.47 10.26
C LEU A 93 1.01 11.56 11.32
N ASN A 94 0.69 11.22 12.57
CA ASN A 94 0.63 12.19 13.66
C ASN A 94 1.97 12.88 13.89
N ARG A 95 3.07 12.12 13.93
CA ARG A 95 4.43 12.68 14.05
C ARG A 95 4.85 13.53 12.85
N ALA A 96 4.30 13.24 11.68
CA ALA A 96 4.50 14.04 10.48
C ALA A 96 3.59 15.30 10.42
N GLY A 97 2.85 15.62 11.49
CA GLY A 97 2.02 16.82 11.57
C GLY A 97 0.62 16.68 10.96
N TYR A 98 0.18 15.46 10.67
CA TYR A 98 -1.15 15.18 10.10
C TYR A 98 -2.22 14.88 11.16
N HIS A 99 -1.92 15.05 12.44
CA HIS A 99 -2.90 14.86 13.51
C HIS A 99 -4.13 15.75 13.27
N HIS A 100 -5.33 15.18 13.37
CA HIS A 100 -6.62 15.80 13.00
C HIS A 100 -6.77 16.30 11.54
N ARG A 101 -5.76 16.12 10.68
CA ARG A 101 -5.80 16.51 9.27
C ARG A 101 -5.98 15.31 8.35
N HIS A 102 -5.39 14.18 8.70
CA HIS A 102 -5.51 12.95 7.92
C HIS A 102 -5.31 11.69 8.76
N VAL A 103 -5.81 10.55 8.25
CA VAL A 103 -5.69 9.24 8.90
C VAL A 103 -5.34 8.18 7.85
N PRO A 104 -4.81 6.99 8.24
CA PRO A 104 -4.37 5.99 7.26
C PRO A 104 -5.45 5.54 6.28
N HIS A 105 -6.69 5.37 6.74
CA HIS A 105 -7.82 5.03 5.88
C HIS A 105 -8.26 6.16 4.95
N GLY A 106 -7.92 7.41 5.29
CA GLY A 106 -8.25 8.60 4.50
C GLY A 106 -7.66 8.53 3.09
N TRP A 107 -6.48 7.93 2.92
CA TRP A 107 -5.85 7.74 1.61
C TRP A 107 -6.71 6.95 0.62
N ARG A 108 -7.52 6.00 1.09
CA ARG A 108 -8.44 5.24 0.25
C ARG A 108 -9.63 6.09 -0.20
N ALA A 109 -10.15 6.92 0.69
CA ALA A 109 -11.20 7.87 0.35
C ALA A 109 -10.68 8.90 -0.67
N THR A 110 -9.47 9.43 -0.45
CA THR A 110 -8.81 10.35 -1.39
C THR A 110 -8.58 9.70 -2.75
N PHE A 111 -8.06 8.46 -2.80
CA PHE A 111 -7.93 7.72 -4.06
C PHE A 111 -9.28 7.61 -4.79
N SER A 112 -10.33 7.16 -4.08
CA SER A 112 -11.66 7.03 -4.66
C SER A 112 -12.16 8.34 -5.24
N THR A 113 -12.17 9.42 -4.46
CA THR A 113 -12.68 10.73 -4.90
C THR A 113 -11.88 11.26 -6.08
N VAL A 114 -10.55 11.36 -5.94
CA VAL A 114 -9.70 11.99 -6.95
C VAL A 114 -9.69 11.21 -8.26
N MET A 115 -9.59 9.88 -8.18
CA MET A 115 -9.56 9.06 -9.40
C MET A 115 -10.92 9.04 -10.09
N ASN A 116 -12.04 9.04 -9.35
CA ASN A 116 -13.36 9.11 -9.97
C ASN A 116 -13.64 10.47 -10.62
N GLU A 117 -13.10 11.56 -10.07
CA GLU A 117 -13.20 12.88 -10.70
C GLU A 117 -12.40 12.99 -12.01
N ARG A 118 -11.18 12.41 -12.02
CA ARG A 118 -10.28 12.43 -13.19
C ARG A 118 -10.68 11.42 -14.28
N TYR A 119 -11.15 10.26 -13.88
CA TYR A 119 -11.43 9.11 -14.74
C TYR A 119 -12.90 8.68 -14.60
N LYS A 120 -13.81 9.58 -14.96
CA LYS A 120 -15.26 9.45 -14.73
C LYS A 120 -15.88 8.19 -15.33
N HIS A 121 -15.27 7.63 -16.37
CA HIS A 121 -15.74 6.42 -17.05
C HIS A 121 -15.18 5.13 -16.44
N ASP A 122 -14.20 5.21 -15.54
CA ASP A 122 -13.49 4.06 -14.96
C ASP A 122 -13.99 3.71 -13.55
N ARG A 123 -15.19 4.16 -13.17
CA ARG A 123 -15.74 3.96 -11.82
C ARG A 123 -15.66 2.51 -11.35
N HIS A 124 -16.07 1.58 -12.21
CA HIS A 124 -16.06 0.16 -11.87
C HIS A 124 -14.63 -0.36 -11.65
N ILE A 125 -13.65 0.15 -12.39
CA ILE A 125 -12.23 -0.25 -12.28
C ILE A 125 -11.62 0.30 -11.00
N ILE A 126 -11.96 1.54 -10.64
CA ILE A 126 -11.53 2.19 -9.40
C ILE A 126 -12.10 1.43 -8.18
N ASP A 127 -13.37 1.02 -8.25
CA ASP A 127 -13.99 0.19 -7.21
C ASP A 127 -13.32 -1.19 -7.11
N LEU A 128 -12.94 -1.82 -8.24
CA LEU A 128 -12.14 -3.05 -8.26
C LEU A 128 -10.77 -2.85 -7.59
N MET A 129 -10.05 -1.75 -7.88
CA MET A 129 -8.76 -1.43 -7.23
C MET A 129 -8.87 -1.27 -5.72
N LEU A 130 -10.04 -0.83 -5.23
CA LEU A 130 -10.34 -0.72 -3.80
C LEU A 130 -10.81 -2.04 -3.17
N ALA A 131 -10.89 -3.14 -3.93
CA ALA A 131 -11.48 -4.41 -3.51
C ALA A 131 -12.93 -4.26 -3.03
N HIS A 132 -13.67 -3.30 -3.61
CA HIS A 132 -15.10 -3.19 -3.35
C HIS A 132 -15.84 -4.32 -4.08
N VAL A 133 -16.77 -4.95 -3.37
CA VAL A 133 -17.64 -5.97 -3.97
C VAL A 133 -18.76 -5.23 -4.70
N PRO A 134 -19.01 -5.54 -5.99
CA PRO A 134 -20.16 -4.99 -6.71
C PRO A 134 -21.44 -5.27 -5.92
N LYS A 135 -22.30 -4.25 -5.77
CA LYS A 135 -23.55 -4.38 -5.01
C LYS A 135 -24.54 -5.35 -5.67
N ASN A 136 -24.40 -5.58 -6.98
CA ASN A 136 -25.24 -6.49 -7.75
C ASN A 136 -24.57 -7.85 -7.88
N ALA A 137 -25.16 -8.89 -7.27
CA ALA A 137 -24.67 -10.27 -7.32
C ALA A 137 -24.57 -10.80 -8.77
N VAL A 138 -25.45 -10.34 -9.66
CA VAL A 138 -25.43 -10.66 -11.10
C VAL A 138 -24.16 -10.11 -11.76
N GLU A 139 -23.82 -8.85 -11.48
CA GLU A 139 -22.61 -8.20 -12.02
C GLU A 139 -21.33 -8.88 -11.51
N GLY A 140 -21.31 -9.32 -10.25
CA GLY A 140 -20.20 -10.10 -9.68
C GLY A 140 -20.01 -11.50 -10.29
N ALA A 141 -21.05 -12.11 -10.86
CA ALA A 141 -20.99 -13.41 -11.51
C ALA A 141 -20.51 -13.34 -12.98
N TYR A 142 -20.77 -12.21 -13.66
CA TYR A 142 -20.36 -11.99 -15.06
C TYR A 142 -19.01 -11.26 -15.19
N ASN A 143 -18.59 -10.51 -14.17
CA ASN A 143 -17.36 -9.72 -14.24
C ASN A 143 -16.11 -10.54 -13.87
N ARG A 144 -15.81 -11.54 -14.71
CA ARG A 144 -14.53 -12.28 -14.71
C ARG A 144 -13.38 -11.45 -15.31
N ALA A 145 -13.67 -10.28 -15.87
CA ALA A 145 -12.65 -9.40 -16.42
C ALA A 145 -11.93 -8.68 -15.27
N GLU A 146 -10.66 -8.99 -15.09
CA GLU A 146 -9.82 -8.36 -14.05
C GLU A 146 -9.40 -6.93 -14.42
N HIS A 147 -9.61 -6.54 -15.70
CA HIS A 147 -9.27 -5.24 -16.27
C HIS A 147 -7.82 -4.80 -15.98
N LEU A 148 -6.88 -5.76 -15.97
CA LEU A 148 -5.51 -5.52 -15.49
C LEU A 148 -4.82 -4.39 -16.24
N ASP A 149 -4.90 -4.34 -17.57
CA ASP A 149 -4.25 -3.29 -18.37
C ASP A 149 -4.68 -1.88 -17.90
N ARG A 150 -5.99 -1.65 -17.80
CA ARG A 150 -6.51 -0.36 -17.34
C ARG A 150 -6.21 -0.10 -15.87
N ARG A 151 -6.14 -1.13 -15.02
CA ARG A 151 -5.73 -0.99 -13.62
C ARG A 151 -4.25 -0.64 -13.47
N VAL A 152 -3.38 -1.17 -14.34
CA VAL A 152 -1.96 -0.80 -14.42
C VAL A 152 -1.83 0.68 -14.77
N GLU A 153 -2.56 1.15 -15.80
CA GLU A 153 -2.57 2.56 -16.18
C GLU A 153 -3.04 3.47 -15.03
N LEU A 154 -4.14 3.13 -14.37
CA LEU A 154 -4.67 3.92 -13.25
C LEU A 154 -3.78 3.87 -12.00
N ALA A 155 -3.13 2.74 -11.72
CA ALA A 155 -2.17 2.63 -10.63
C ALA A 155 -0.94 3.52 -10.88
N GLN A 156 -0.45 3.55 -12.11
CA GLN A 156 0.64 4.42 -12.51
C GLN A 156 0.24 5.90 -12.41
N ALA A 157 -0.90 6.29 -13.00
CA ALA A 157 -1.39 7.66 -12.94
C ALA A 157 -1.62 8.17 -11.50
N TRP A 158 -2.13 7.31 -10.62
CA TRP A 158 -2.27 7.66 -9.20
C TRP A 158 -0.92 7.85 -8.51
N ALA A 159 0.06 7.00 -8.80
CA ALA A 159 1.39 7.14 -8.23
C ALA A 159 2.12 8.40 -8.76
N ASP A 160 2.00 8.69 -10.06
CA ASP A 160 2.54 9.91 -10.67
C ASP A 160 1.97 11.15 -10.00
N LEU A 161 0.65 11.18 -9.76
CA LEU A 161 -0.01 12.29 -9.07
C LEU A 161 0.52 12.51 -7.64
N LEU A 162 0.75 11.43 -6.89
CA LEU A 162 1.23 11.51 -5.50
C LEU A 162 2.70 11.91 -5.40
N MET A 163 3.49 11.55 -6.42
CA MET A 163 4.95 11.65 -6.36
C MET A 163 5.51 12.89 -7.07
N VAL A 164 4.65 13.80 -7.50
CA VAL A 164 5.05 15.14 -7.99
C VAL A 164 5.86 15.85 -6.91
N ASP A 165 7.03 16.35 -7.30
CA ASP A 165 7.98 17.10 -6.45
C ASP A 165 8.44 16.35 -5.17
N GLN A 166 8.25 15.03 -5.11
CA GLN A 166 8.70 14.24 -3.98
C GLN A 166 10.19 13.92 -4.10
N MET A 167 10.86 13.88 -2.94
CA MET A 167 12.26 13.53 -2.85
C MET A 167 12.50 12.09 -3.39
N PRO A 168 13.51 11.87 -4.24
CA PRO A 168 13.89 10.54 -4.68
C PRO A 168 14.22 9.63 -3.49
N ILE A 169 13.85 8.35 -3.58
CA ILE A 169 14.02 7.38 -2.50
C ILE A 169 15.49 7.23 -2.08
N LYS A 170 16.42 7.29 -3.03
CA LYS A 170 17.87 7.27 -2.75
C LYS A 170 18.29 8.40 -1.79
N ASP A 171 17.69 9.57 -1.94
CA ASP A 171 18.01 10.75 -1.14
C ASP A 171 17.38 10.61 0.24
N ILE A 172 16.14 10.09 0.31
CA ILE A 172 15.46 9.74 1.58
C ILE A 172 16.31 8.78 2.41
N LEU A 173 16.85 7.72 1.79
CA LEU A 173 17.69 6.73 2.49
C LEU A 173 19.01 7.34 3.00
N SER A 174 19.48 8.41 2.36
CA SER A 174 20.71 9.11 2.75
C SER A 174 20.48 10.17 3.85
N LEU A 175 19.22 10.51 4.16
CA LEU A 175 18.90 11.51 5.17
C LEU A 175 19.43 11.08 6.54
N ARG A 176 20.23 11.95 7.16
CA ARG A 176 20.58 11.80 8.57
C ARG A 176 19.30 11.92 9.40
N ARG A 177 19.05 10.96 10.29
CA ARG A 177 17.99 11.10 11.28
C ARG A 177 18.25 12.36 12.09
N SER A 178 17.32 13.31 12.06
CA SER A 178 17.36 14.44 12.99
C SER A 178 17.41 13.90 14.42
N PRO A 179 18.25 14.47 15.30
CA PRO A 179 18.25 14.12 16.72
C PRO A 179 16.83 14.23 17.27
N LYS A 180 16.44 13.31 18.16
CA LYS A 180 15.17 13.44 18.87
C LYS A 180 15.15 14.80 19.58
N PRO A 181 14.10 15.63 19.42
CA PRO A 181 13.95 16.79 20.27
C PRO A 181 13.86 16.32 21.72
N GLY A 182 14.77 16.81 22.57
CA GLY A 182 14.83 16.46 24.01
C GLY A 182 15.97 15.53 24.45
N ARG A 183 16.97 15.24 23.59
CA ARG A 183 18.25 14.69 24.06
C ARG A 183 19.33 15.74 23.81
N GLU A 184 19.33 16.80 24.61
CA GLU A 184 20.52 17.64 24.76
C GLU A 184 21.67 16.71 25.15
N MET A 185 22.76 16.85 24.42
CA MET A 185 24.05 16.32 24.81
C MET A 185 24.41 16.96 26.15
N ALA A 186 24.26 16.20 27.23
CA ALA A 186 25.12 16.40 28.39
C ALA A 186 26.55 16.02 27.95
N ALA A 187 27.18 16.91 27.19
CA ALA A 187 28.62 16.91 27.03
C ALA A 187 29.18 17.46 28.34
N VAL A 188 29.64 16.51 29.16
CA VAL A 188 30.71 16.71 30.13
C VAL A 188 31.81 17.55 29.49
N ILE A 189 32.10 18.73 30.05
CA ILE A 189 33.36 19.13 30.70
C ILE A 189 32.99 20.16 31.77
#